data_AF-A0A5M8PT18-F1
#
_entry.id   AF-A0A5M8PT18-F1
#
_cell.length_a   1.000
_cell.length_b   1.000
_cell.length_c   1.000
_cell.angle_alpha   90.00
_cell.angle_beta   90.00
_cell.angle_gamma   90.00
#
_symmetry.space_group_name_H-M   'P 1'
#
loop_
_entity.id
_entity.type
_entity.pdbx_description
1 polymer ?
#
loop_
_entity_poly.entity_id
_entity_poly.type
_entity_poly.pdbx_seq_one_letter_code
_entity_poly.pdbx_strand_id
1 'polypeptide(L)'
;MTESRLLRFFDIRTPVDVRSSWDLAADGTSLYEMNKREHQRSKQGQPPRSKLPGLQELSTHLGAQCEMIFKRIAETQRRNVMFGSPVPLEEHGSNVPSGKDMRMVVEHCDGLDKSVVYVALAAADEQKFVRIYRLALNIENGVSSTEPVELALVRVPDGTVDDIKFVDDEALMLSISKRSSSQLLNIPYNKMSSSPRRPIYKRAKQGEVGTASESDVGLDITKREIVDGLTRHTFPSRASWAPAKLEINGRKGRRVICVLAKDNLHYRVFDVDSHVGNEATEDIDEV
;
A
#
# COMPACT_ATOMS: atom_id res chain seq x y z
N MET A 1 23.50 14.85 -57.74
CA MET A 1 23.32 14.53 -56.32
C MET A 1 22.00 13.78 -56.18
N THR A 2 22.04 12.50 -55.82
CA THR A 2 20.83 11.70 -55.60
C THR A 2 20.29 11.99 -54.21
N GLU A 3 19.29 12.86 -54.12
CA GLU A 3 18.50 12.99 -52.89
C GLU A 3 17.89 11.62 -52.56
N SER A 4 18.20 11.13 -51.36
CA SER A 4 17.66 9.87 -50.87
C SER A 4 16.13 9.97 -50.78
N ARG A 5 15.42 9.06 -51.45
CA ARG A 5 13.94 8.98 -51.39
C ARG A 5 13.42 8.82 -49.96
N LEU A 6 14.26 8.38 -49.03
CA LEU A 6 13.95 8.24 -47.61
C LEU A 6 13.76 9.59 -46.89
N LEU A 7 14.48 10.64 -47.30
CA LEU A 7 14.42 11.95 -46.62
C LEU A 7 13.02 12.56 -46.63
N ARG A 8 12.20 12.25 -47.66
CA ARG A 8 10.81 12.71 -47.79
C ARG A 8 9.88 12.22 -46.67
N PHE A 9 10.30 11.20 -45.90
CA PHE A 9 9.54 10.64 -44.78
C PHE A 9 9.97 11.19 -43.40
N PHE A 10 11.08 11.93 -43.33
CA PHE A 10 11.66 12.47 -42.10
C PHE A 10 11.53 14.00 -41.96
N ASP A 11 10.99 14.70 -42.97
CA ASP A 11 10.74 16.14 -42.90
C ASP A 11 9.76 16.49 -41.77
N ILE A 12 10.19 17.38 -40.88
CA ILE A 12 9.40 17.91 -39.76
C ILE A 12 8.33 18.84 -40.32
N ARG A 13 7.05 18.45 -40.18
CA ARG A 13 5.90 19.21 -40.70
C ARG A 13 5.23 20.08 -39.63
N THR A 14 4.58 21.15 -40.08
CA THR A 14 3.81 22.04 -39.22
C THR A 14 2.42 21.46 -38.91
N PRO A 15 1.81 21.76 -37.74
CA PRO A 15 0.59 21.08 -37.26
C PRO A 15 -0.66 21.19 -38.15
N VAL A 16 -0.70 22.16 -39.06
CA VAL A 16 -1.86 22.45 -39.94
C VAL A 16 -1.90 21.50 -41.15
N ASP A 17 -0.74 21.12 -41.69
CA ASP A 17 -0.62 20.13 -42.77
C ASP A 17 -0.98 18.70 -42.28
N VAL A 18 -0.88 18.48 -40.98
CA VAL A 18 -1.18 17.20 -40.34
C VAL A 18 -2.69 16.95 -40.38
N ARG A 19 -3.52 17.86 -39.86
CA ARG A 19 -4.99 17.69 -39.76
C ARG A 19 -5.67 17.37 -41.10
N SER A 20 -5.29 18.07 -42.17
CA SER A 20 -5.90 17.88 -43.50
C SER A 20 -5.61 16.51 -44.13
N SER A 21 -4.48 15.88 -43.78
CA SER A 21 -4.14 14.54 -44.26
C SER A 21 -4.91 13.43 -43.52
N TRP A 22 -5.45 13.71 -42.32
CA TRP A 22 -6.15 12.73 -41.48
C TRP A 22 -7.68 12.79 -41.61
N ASP A 23 -8.27 13.94 -41.96
CA ASP A 23 -9.71 14.04 -42.25
C ASP A 23 -10.12 13.17 -43.46
N LEU A 24 -9.19 12.90 -44.38
CA LEU A 24 -9.37 11.96 -45.51
C LEU A 24 -9.36 10.47 -45.09
N ALA A 25 -8.75 10.13 -43.94
CA ALA A 25 -8.70 8.77 -43.41
C ALA A 25 -9.89 8.42 -42.49
N ALA A 26 -10.61 9.44 -42.01
CA ALA A 26 -11.84 9.27 -41.23
C ALA A 26 -13.03 8.79 -42.08
N ASP A 27 -12.94 8.92 -43.42
CA ASP A 27 -13.98 8.58 -44.40
C ASP A 27 -14.03 7.06 -44.74
N GLY A 28 -13.61 6.20 -43.81
CA GLY A 28 -13.70 4.74 -43.92
C GLY A 28 -12.66 4.07 -44.83
N THR A 29 -11.75 4.82 -45.45
CA THR A 29 -10.67 4.24 -46.25
C THR A 29 -9.43 4.00 -45.37
N SER A 30 -9.04 2.73 -45.19
CA SER A 30 -7.85 2.35 -44.42
C SER A 30 -6.61 3.12 -44.90
N LEU A 31 -5.85 3.73 -43.98
CA LEU A 31 -4.57 4.42 -44.24
C LEU A 31 -3.60 3.58 -45.06
N TYR A 32 -3.65 2.25 -44.90
CA TYR A 32 -2.87 1.31 -45.69
C TYR A 32 -3.25 1.38 -47.17
N GLU A 33 -4.55 1.42 -47.49
CA GLU A 33 -5.03 1.49 -48.88
C GLU A 33 -4.73 2.87 -49.51
N MET A 34 -4.77 3.96 -48.73
CA MET A 34 -4.29 5.26 -49.21
C MET A 34 -2.79 5.26 -49.52
N ASN A 35 -1.97 4.73 -48.61
CA ASN A 35 -0.52 4.61 -48.82
C ASN A 35 -0.19 3.72 -50.04
N LYS A 36 -0.89 2.59 -50.18
CA LYS A 36 -0.74 1.64 -51.27
C LYS A 36 -1.10 2.26 -52.63
N ARG A 37 -2.18 3.04 -52.71
CA ARG A 37 -2.61 3.75 -53.93
C ARG A 37 -1.59 4.81 -54.36
N GLU A 38 -1.06 5.59 -53.42
CA GLU A 38 -0.01 6.58 -53.72
C GLU A 38 1.31 5.90 -54.12
N HIS A 39 1.66 4.76 -53.50
CA HIS A 39 2.83 3.98 -53.90
C HIS A 39 2.69 3.43 -55.34
N GLN A 40 1.50 2.96 -55.72
CA GLN A 40 1.22 2.49 -57.08
C GLN A 40 1.27 3.62 -58.12
N ARG A 41 0.75 4.81 -57.78
CA ARG A 41 0.83 6.01 -58.64
C ARG A 41 2.25 6.51 -58.83
N SER A 42 3.06 6.50 -57.77
CA SER A 42 4.47 6.84 -57.85
C SER A 42 5.25 5.89 -58.77
N LYS A 43 4.91 4.59 -58.76
CA LYS A 43 5.46 3.60 -59.71
C LYS A 43 5.05 3.87 -61.16
N GLN A 44 3.88 4.48 -61.38
CA GLN A 44 3.39 4.89 -62.71
C GLN A 44 3.88 6.27 -63.16
N GLY A 45 4.77 6.92 -62.40
CA GLY A 45 5.33 8.23 -62.75
C GLY A 45 4.35 9.41 -62.58
N GLN A 46 3.20 9.19 -61.94
CA GLN A 46 2.24 10.26 -61.67
C GLN A 46 2.66 11.08 -60.44
N PRO A 47 2.44 12.41 -60.45
CA PRO A 47 2.71 13.24 -59.28
C PRO A 47 1.77 12.87 -58.11
N PRO A 48 2.28 12.85 -56.86
CA PRO A 48 1.48 12.47 -55.70
C PRO A 48 0.34 13.47 -55.46
N ARG A 49 -0.85 12.97 -55.13
CA ARG A 49 -2.06 13.80 -54.91
C ARG A 49 -2.13 14.41 -53.51
N SER A 50 -1.53 13.75 -52.54
CA SER A 50 -1.41 14.23 -51.16
C SER A 50 -0.02 13.90 -50.64
N LYS A 51 0.51 14.74 -49.74
CA LYS A 51 1.77 14.43 -49.06
C LYS A 51 1.49 13.31 -48.05
N LEU A 52 1.97 12.10 -48.33
CA LEU A 52 1.87 10.94 -47.43
C LEU A 52 2.23 11.31 -45.98
N PRO A 53 1.57 10.70 -44.97
CA PRO A 53 1.87 10.97 -43.58
C PRO A 53 3.29 10.53 -43.23
N GLY A 54 4.00 11.38 -42.46
CA GLY A 54 5.38 11.13 -42.05
C GLY A 54 5.50 10.06 -40.96
N LEU A 55 6.73 9.59 -40.68
CA LEU A 55 6.96 8.56 -39.64
C LEU A 55 6.48 9.01 -38.26
N GLN A 56 6.68 10.28 -37.91
CA GLN A 56 6.23 10.86 -36.65
C GLN A 56 4.70 10.88 -36.53
N GLU A 57 4.00 11.16 -37.62
CA GLU A 57 2.53 11.21 -37.64
C GLU A 57 1.95 9.79 -37.55
N LEU A 58 2.57 8.81 -38.24
CA LEU A 58 2.22 7.39 -38.09
C LEU A 58 2.47 6.89 -36.67
N SER A 59 3.60 7.25 -36.05
CA SER A 59 3.91 6.90 -34.66
C SER A 59 2.92 7.53 -33.68
N THR A 60 2.54 8.78 -33.91
CA THR A 60 1.54 9.49 -33.08
C THR A 60 0.17 8.84 -33.21
N HIS A 61 -0.24 8.49 -34.43
CA HIS A 61 -1.50 7.80 -34.70
C HIS A 61 -1.54 6.40 -34.08
N LEU A 62 -0.47 5.62 -34.26
CA LEU A 62 -0.33 4.32 -33.61
C LEU A 62 -0.40 4.45 -32.09
N GLY A 63 0.30 5.42 -31.51
CA GLY A 63 0.25 5.72 -30.08
C GLY A 63 -1.18 6.00 -29.60
N ALA A 64 -1.92 6.85 -30.32
CA ALA A 64 -3.31 7.17 -29.99
C ALA A 64 -4.24 5.94 -30.11
N GLN A 65 -4.03 5.07 -31.10
CA GLN A 65 -4.79 3.82 -31.23
C GLN A 65 -4.46 2.84 -30.08
N CYS A 66 -3.18 2.70 -29.73
CA CYS A 66 -2.75 1.88 -28.59
C CYS A 66 -3.35 2.38 -27.28
N GLU A 67 -3.28 3.68 -27.01
CA GLU A 67 -3.86 4.30 -25.82
C GLU A 67 -5.38 4.05 -25.73
N MET A 68 -6.09 4.18 -26.85
CA MET A 68 -7.52 3.87 -26.90
C MET A 68 -7.83 2.42 -26.53
N ILE A 69 -7.06 1.46 -27.06
CA ILE A 69 -7.23 0.03 -26.76
C ILE A 69 -6.93 -0.25 -25.28
N PHE A 70 -5.80 0.23 -24.77
CA PHE A 70 -5.43 0.03 -23.37
C PHE A 70 -6.41 0.67 -22.41
N LYS A 71 -6.93 1.86 -22.73
CA LYS A 71 -7.99 2.52 -21.97
C LYS A 71 -9.27 1.68 -21.94
N ARG A 72 -9.67 1.10 -23.07
CA ARG A 72 -10.86 0.21 -23.12
C ARG A 72 -10.68 -1.05 -22.29
N ILE A 73 -9.48 -1.63 -22.28
CA ILE A 73 -9.16 -2.80 -21.43
C ILE A 73 -9.27 -2.40 -19.96
N ALA A 74 -8.65 -1.28 -19.56
CA ALA A 74 -8.69 -0.78 -18.20
C ALA A 74 -10.12 -0.44 -17.74
N GLU A 75 -10.91 0.21 -18.59
CA GLU A 75 -12.32 0.51 -18.30
C GLU A 75 -13.17 -0.75 -18.18
N THR A 76 -12.95 -1.74 -19.05
CA THR A 76 -13.65 -3.03 -18.98
C THR A 76 -13.30 -3.75 -17.69
N GLN A 77 -12.03 -3.83 -17.33
CA GLN A 77 -11.62 -4.43 -16.06
C GLN A 77 -12.20 -3.68 -14.86
N ARG A 78 -12.17 -2.34 -14.87
CA ARG A 78 -12.75 -1.52 -13.80
C ARG A 78 -14.25 -1.77 -13.62
N ARG A 79 -15.02 -1.89 -14.71
CA ARG A 79 -16.47 -2.19 -14.64
C ARG A 79 -16.77 -3.60 -14.16
N ASN A 80 -15.83 -4.53 -14.36
CA ASN A 80 -15.96 -5.92 -13.93
C ASN A 80 -15.52 -6.16 -12.48
N VAL A 81 -14.92 -5.18 -11.80
CA VAL A 81 -14.65 -5.26 -10.37
C VAL A 81 -15.95 -5.00 -9.62
N MET A 82 -16.55 -6.07 -9.10
CA MET A 82 -17.69 -5.99 -8.19
C MET A 82 -17.18 -5.82 -6.76
N PHE A 83 -17.52 -4.69 -6.14
CA PHE A 83 -17.24 -4.48 -4.73
C PHE A 83 -18.28 -5.19 -3.88
N GLY A 84 -17.83 -5.89 -2.83
CA GLY A 84 -18.70 -6.33 -1.75
C GLY A 84 -19.23 -5.14 -0.93
N SER A 85 -20.12 -5.44 0.02
CA SER A 85 -20.60 -4.42 0.96
C SER A 85 -19.45 -3.91 1.85
N PRO A 86 -19.28 -2.58 2.00
CA PRO A 86 -18.27 -2.03 2.89
C PRO A 86 -18.58 -2.42 4.34
N VAL A 87 -17.53 -2.68 5.11
CA VAL A 87 -17.61 -2.99 6.53
C VAL A 87 -17.20 -1.75 7.33
N PRO A 88 -18.13 -1.03 7.98
CA PRO A 88 -17.76 0.07 8.86
C PRO A 88 -17.08 -0.50 10.11
N LEU A 89 -15.85 -0.07 10.38
CA LEU A 89 -15.09 -0.54 11.55
C LEU A 89 -15.39 0.32 12.78
N GLU A 90 -15.28 1.64 12.64
CA GLU A 90 -15.46 2.59 13.75
C GLU A 90 -15.98 3.94 13.24
N GLU A 91 -16.96 4.51 13.93
CA GLU A 91 -17.41 5.88 13.70
C GLU A 91 -16.52 6.85 14.48
N HIS A 92 -15.54 7.38 13.79
CA HIS A 92 -14.73 8.46 14.30
C HIS A 92 -15.40 9.76 13.90
N GLY A 93 -15.91 10.53 14.85
CA GLY A 93 -16.44 11.87 14.58
C GLY A 93 -15.35 12.80 14.04
N SER A 94 -14.88 13.76 14.84
CA SER A 94 -13.75 14.62 14.44
C SER A 94 -12.37 14.06 14.84
N ASN A 95 -12.32 13.03 15.67
CA ASN A 95 -11.07 12.47 16.19
C ASN A 95 -10.56 11.37 15.28
N VAL A 96 -9.51 11.63 14.51
CA VAL A 96 -8.81 10.62 13.71
C VAL A 96 -7.90 9.80 14.64
N PRO A 97 -7.84 8.46 14.51
CA PRO A 97 -6.97 7.63 15.34
C PRO A 97 -5.51 7.99 15.06
N SER A 98 -4.70 8.09 16.11
CA SER A 98 -3.29 8.49 16.01
C SER A 98 -2.44 7.48 15.22
N GLY A 99 -2.74 6.18 15.39
CA GLY A 99 -2.11 5.10 14.64
C GLY A 99 -3.15 4.23 13.94
N LYS A 100 -2.88 3.92 12.67
CA LYS A 100 -3.68 2.98 11.87
C LYS A 100 -2.82 2.30 10.83
N ASP A 101 -3.07 1.01 10.63
CA ASP A 101 -2.45 0.27 9.53
C ASP A 101 -3.32 -0.91 9.11
N MET A 102 -3.03 -1.45 7.92
CA MET A 102 -3.75 -2.60 7.37
C MET A 102 -2.78 -3.56 6.70
N ARG A 103 -3.01 -4.86 6.88
CA ARG A 103 -2.25 -5.92 6.21
C ARG A 103 -3.19 -7.03 5.75
N MET A 104 -2.96 -7.53 4.54
CA MET A 104 -3.58 -8.76 4.06
C MET A 104 -2.59 -9.91 4.20
N VAL A 105 -3.05 -11.03 4.75
CA VAL A 105 -2.27 -12.26 4.94
C VAL A 105 -3.08 -13.45 4.43
N VAL A 106 -2.39 -14.55 4.12
CA VAL A 106 -3.02 -15.84 3.85
C VAL A 106 -2.92 -16.67 5.13
N GLU A 107 -4.06 -17.07 5.68
CA GLU A 107 -4.14 -17.99 6.81
C GLU A 107 -4.46 -19.39 6.31
N HIS A 108 -3.71 -20.38 6.80
CA HIS A 108 -4.01 -21.78 6.54
C HIS A 108 -4.90 -22.32 7.67
N CYS A 109 -6.20 -22.44 7.42
CA CYS A 109 -7.18 -22.92 8.38
C CYS A 109 -7.88 -24.17 7.84
N ASP A 110 -7.90 -25.25 8.63
CA ASP A 110 -8.61 -26.49 8.29
C ASP A 110 -8.24 -27.07 6.91
N GLY A 111 -6.98 -26.91 6.50
CA GLY A 111 -6.48 -27.38 5.20
C GLY A 111 -6.80 -26.47 4.01
N LEU A 112 -7.43 -25.30 4.25
CA LEU A 112 -7.77 -24.32 3.22
C LEU A 112 -7.04 -23.00 3.46
N ASP A 113 -6.56 -22.41 2.37
CA ASP A 113 -5.98 -21.07 2.39
C ASP A 113 -7.10 -20.04 2.36
N LYS A 114 -7.17 -19.20 3.39
CA LYS A 114 -8.10 -18.07 3.48
C LYS A 114 -7.34 -16.75 3.38
N SER A 115 -7.82 -15.86 2.52
CA SER A 115 -7.33 -14.48 2.45
C SER A 115 -7.96 -13.67 3.60
N VAL A 116 -7.13 -13.17 4.50
CA VAL A 116 -7.57 -12.46 5.70
C VAL A 116 -6.96 -11.06 5.72
N VAL A 117 -7.79 -10.06 5.97
CA VAL A 117 -7.38 -8.68 6.16
C VAL A 117 -7.39 -8.37 7.64
N TYR A 118 -6.25 -7.88 8.13
CA TYR A 118 -6.11 -7.33 9.46
C TYR A 118 -6.05 -5.81 9.39
N VAL A 119 -6.79 -5.15 10.28
CA VAL A 119 -6.77 -3.69 10.43
C VAL A 119 -6.51 -3.38 11.89
N ALA A 120 -5.49 -2.59 12.18
CA ALA A 120 -5.17 -2.17 13.54
C ALA A 120 -5.43 -0.67 13.68
N LEU A 121 -6.18 -0.27 14.71
CA LEU A 121 -6.55 1.11 15.00
C LEU A 121 -6.24 1.43 16.46
N ALA A 122 -5.59 2.56 16.71
CA ALA A 122 -5.51 3.15 18.04
C ALA A 122 -6.87 3.76 18.40
N ALA A 123 -7.45 3.38 19.53
CA ALA A 123 -8.74 3.90 19.96
C ALA A 123 -8.64 5.42 20.21
N ALA A 124 -9.36 6.21 19.42
CA ALA A 124 -9.32 7.68 19.48
C ALA A 124 -10.10 8.25 20.67
N ASP A 125 -11.12 7.52 21.12
CA ASP A 125 -11.96 7.75 22.30
C ASP A 125 -11.25 7.36 23.59
N GLU A 126 -10.53 6.24 23.56
CA GLU A 126 -9.90 5.63 24.73
C GLU A 126 -8.44 5.28 24.42
N GLN A 127 -7.52 6.24 24.60
CA GLN A 127 -6.07 6.10 24.30
C GLN A 127 -5.34 4.93 25.02
N LYS A 128 -6.08 4.13 25.80
CA LYS A 128 -5.66 2.93 26.50
C LYS A 128 -5.87 1.65 25.70
N PHE A 129 -6.49 1.72 24.52
CA PHE A 129 -6.79 0.53 23.72
C PHE A 129 -6.28 0.62 22.28
N VAL A 130 -5.90 -0.55 21.76
CA VAL A 130 -5.70 -0.79 20.33
C VAL A 130 -6.67 -1.87 19.91
N ARG A 131 -7.43 -1.61 18.85
CA ARG A 131 -8.41 -2.53 18.27
C ARG A 131 -7.79 -3.19 17.03
N ILE A 132 -7.83 -4.51 16.98
CA ILE A 132 -7.34 -5.29 15.84
C ILE A 132 -8.52 -6.06 15.25
N TYR A 133 -8.93 -5.65 14.06
CA TYR A 133 -9.97 -6.28 13.28
C TYR A 133 -9.37 -7.37 12.41
N ARG A 134 -10.08 -8.49 12.30
CA ARG A 134 -9.80 -9.59 11.39
C ARG A 134 -11.01 -9.81 10.50
N LEU A 135 -10.80 -9.71 9.19
CA LEU A 135 -11.82 -9.86 8.16
C LEU A 135 -11.39 -10.96 7.19
N ALA A 136 -12.02 -12.13 7.27
CA ALA A 136 -11.78 -13.20 6.30
C ALA A 136 -12.61 -12.96 5.03
N LEU A 137 -11.96 -13.02 3.87
CA LEU A 137 -12.58 -12.81 2.57
C LEU A 137 -12.93 -14.16 1.94
N ASN A 138 -14.16 -14.29 1.46
CA ASN A 138 -14.62 -15.43 0.68
C ASN A 138 -14.90 -14.96 -0.75
N ILE A 139 -14.26 -15.58 -1.73
CA ILE A 139 -14.46 -15.25 -3.15
C ILE A 139 -15.16 -16.44 -3.81
N GLU A 140 -16.41 -16.24 -4.17
CA GLU A 140 -17.21 -17.24 -4.88
C GLU A 140 -17.63 -16.67 -6.24
N ASN A 141 -17.32 -17.38 -7.33
CA ASN A 141 -17.66 -16.97 -8.70
C ASN A 141 -17.26 -15.52 -9.05
N GLY A 142 -16.14 -15.03 -8.50
CA GLY A 142 -15.64 -13.67 -8.74
C GLY A 142 -16.33 -12.57 -7.91
N VAL A 143 -17.25 -12.92 -7.00
CA VAL A 143 -17.83 -12.01 -6.02
C VAL A 143 -17.14 -12.21 -4.69
N SER A 144 -16.56 -11.13 -4.14
CA SER A 144 -15.99 -11.13 -2.80
C SER A 144 -17.07 -10.86 -1.75
N SER A 145 -17.14 -11.70 -0.74
CA SER A 145 -17.90 -11.51 0.50
C SER A 145 -16.95 -11.54 1.70
N THR A 146 -17.42 -11.06 2.84
CA THR A 146 -16.63 -11.04 4.09
C THR A 146 -17.33 -11.89 5.14
N GLU A 147 -16.59 -12.78 5.80
CA GLU A 147 -17.08 -13.49 6.99
C GLU A 147 -17.38 -12.50 8.13
N PRO A 148 -18.13 -12.89 9.18
CA PRO A 148 -18.34 -12.03 10.34
C PRO A 148 -17.01 -11.51 10.90
N VAL A 149 -16.92 -10.19 11.07
CA VAL A 149 -15.72 -9.52 11.57
C VAL A 149 -15.39 -10.06 12.96
N GLU A 150 -14.11 -10.33 13.19
CA GLU A 150 -13.61 -10.62 14.52
C GLU A 150 -12.77 -9.44 15.01
N LEU A 151 -12.86 -9.15 16.30
CA LEU A 151 -12.19 -8.04 16.95
C LEU A 151 -11.40 -8.56 18.15
N ALA A 152 -10.15 -8.12 18.27
CA ALA A 152 -9.37 -8.24 19.48
C ALA A 152 -9.09 -6.84 20.05
N LEU A 153 -9.34 -6.68 21.35
CA LEU A 153 -9.04 -5.46 22.09
C LEU A 153 -7.76 -5.65 22.89
N VAL A 154 -6.75 -4.82 22.61
CA VAL A 154 -5.45 -4.83 23.30
C VAL A 154 -5.37 -3.64 24.24
N ARG A 155 -5.27 -3.90 25.55
CA ARG A 155 -5.09 -2.85 26.57
C ARG A 155 -3.62 -2.48 26.65
N VAL A 156 -3.29 -1.22 26.35
CA VAL A 156 -1.91 -0.70 26.39
C VAL A 156 -1.55 -0.13 27.76
N PRO A 157 -0.25 -0.09 28.14
CA PRO A 157 0.20 0.58 29.36
C PRO A 157 -0.19 2.07 29.37
N ASP A 158 -0.17 2.68 30.56
CA ASP A 158 -0.33 4.13 30.69
C ASP A 158 0.61 4.88 29.74
N GLY A 159 0.01 5.69 28.87
CA GLY A 159 0.69 6.37 27.77
C GLY A 159 -0.27 6.67 26.63
N THR A 160 0.28 7.21 25.55
CA THR A 160 -0.45 7.50 24.31
C THR A 160 0.16 6.67 23.18
N VAL A 161 -0.67 5.98 22.41
CA VAL A 161 -0.22 5.31 21.18
C VAL A 161 0.04 6.38 20.13
N ASP A 162 1.31 6.57 19.75
CA ASP A 162 1.68 7.57 18.73
C ASP A 162 1.46 7.02 17.32
N ASP A 163 1.80 5.75 17.07
CA ASP A 163 1.65 5.12 15.76
C ASP A 163 1.60 3.57 15.86
N ILE A 164 1.08 2.93 14.82
CA ILE A 164 0.87 1.49 14.68
C ILE A 164 1.30 1.05 13.29
N LYS A 165 2.12 0.00 13.18
CA LYS A 165 2.53 -0.56 11.88
C LYS A 165 2.66 -2.08 11.92
N PHE A 166 2.12 -2.76 10.91
CA PHE A 166 2.39 -4.18 10.73
C PHE A 166 3.84 -4.38 10.30
N VAL A 167 4.56 -5.22 11.04
CA VAL A 167 5.93 -5.59 10.68
C VAL A 167 5.89 -6.63 9.59
N ASP A 168 5.25 -7.76 9.84
CA ASP A 168 5.15 -8.90 8.93
C ASP A 168 3.81 -9.62 9.14
N ASP A 169 3.74 -10.91 8.81
CA ASP A 169 2.51 -11.71 8.93
C ASP A 169 2.20 -12.17 10.36
N GLU A 170 3.10 -11.89 11.32
CA GLU A 170 2.99 -12.33 12.72
C GLU A 170 3.02 -11.15 13.70
N ALA A 171 3.77 -10.09 13.39
CA ALA A 171 4.12 -9.01 14.29
C ALA A 171 3.50 -7.65 13.94
N LEU A 172 3.03 -6.95 14.97
CA LEU A 172 2.53 -5.58 14.94
C LEU A 172 3.40 -4.71 15.85
N MET A 173 3.93 -3.62 15.32
CA MET A 173 4.71 -2.64 16.08
C MET A 173 3.82 -1.51 16.58
N LEU A 174 3.93 -1.20 17.87
CA LEU A 174 3.32 -0.02 18.49
C LEU A 174 4.41 0.95 18.96
N SER A 175 4.23 2.24 18.69
CA SER A 175 4.97 3.30 19.39
C SER A 175 4.09 3.87 20.49
N ILE A 176 4.58 3.86 21.73
CA ILE A 176 3.87 4.39 22.90
C ILE A 176 4.72 5.45 23.57
N SER A 177 4.15 6.64 23.78
CA SER A 177 4.77 7.70 24.56
C SER A 177 4.20 7.74 25.98
N LYS A 178 5.09 7.77 26.96
CA LYS A 178 4.80 7.97 28.39
C LYS A 178 5.39 9.30 28.84
N ARG A 179 5.05 9.76 30.04
CA ARG A 179 5.58 11.02 30.60
C ARG A 179 7.11 11.08 30.64
N SER A 180 7.78 9.94 30.83
CA SER A 180 9.23 9.86 31.06
C SER A 180 9.99 8.97 30.06
N SER A 181 9.32 8.42 29.05
CA SER A 181 9.95 7.56 28.05
C SER A 181 9.00 7.28 26.91
N SER A 182 9.52 6.95 25.73
CA SER A 182 8.72 6.33 24.67
C SER A 182 9.23 4.92 24.39
N GLN A 183 8.37 4.01 23.95
CA GLN A 183 8.72 2.60 23.76
C GLN A 183 8.22 2.09 22.41
N LEU A 184 9.00 1.22 21.78
CA LEU A 184 8.56 0.39 20.66
C LEU A 184 8.21 -0.99 21.18
N LEU A 185 6.97 -1.41 21.00
CA LEU A 185 6.47 -2.73 21.41
C LEU A 185 6.16 -3.57 20.17
N ASN A 186 6.68 -4.79 20.13
CA ASN A 186 6.39 -5.75 19.08
C ASN A 186 5.42 -6.82 19.60
N ILE A 187 4.18 -6.78 19.13
CA ILE A 187 3.06 -7.60 19.60
C ILE A 187 2.69 -8.63 18.53
N PRO A 188 2.58 -9.92 18.87
CA PRO A 188 2.01 -10.88 17.94
C PRO A 188 0.53 -10.53 17.71
N TYR A 189 0.08 -10.42 16.46
CA TYR A 189 -1.33 -10.10 16.18
C TYR A 189 -2.08 -11.27 15.55
N ASN A 190 -1.39 -12.13 14.82
CA ASN A 190 -2.03 -13.17 14.04
C ASN A 190 -2.78 -14.17 14.94
N LYS A 191 -4.03 -14.49 14.59
CA LYS A 191 -4.90 -15.42 15.34
C LYS A 191 -4.29 -16.81 15.42
N MET A 192 -3.55 -17.20 14.39
CA MET A 192 -2.87 -18.49 14.25
C MET A 192 -1.48 -18.51 14.89
N SER A 193 -1.03 -17.40 15.50
CA SER A 193 0.26 -17.36 16.19
C SER A 193 0.32 -18.39 17.31
N SER A 194 1.46 -19.07 17.45
CA SER A 194 1.73 -19.96 18.59
C SER A 194 2.08 -19.19 19.87
N SER A 195 2.29 -17.88 19.78
CA SER A 195 2.68 -17.06 20.92
C SER A 195 1.62 -17.11 22.03
N PRO A 196 2.04 -17.26 23.31
CA PRO A 196 1.13 -17.16 24.45
C PRO A 196 0.62 -15.73 24.66
N ARG A 197 1.24 -14.73 24.03
CA ARG A 197 0.88 -13.31 24.13
C ARG A 197 0.02 -12.82 22.96
N ARG A 198 -0.59 -13.74 22.20
CA ARG A 198 -1.48 -13.37 21.09
C ARG A 198 -2.82 -12.81 21.60
N PRO A 199 -3.41 -11.82 20.92
CA PRO A 199 -4.75 -11.37 21.20
C PRO A 199 -5.79 -12.45 20.95
N ILE A 200 -6.79 -12.51 21.84
CA ILE A 200 -7.98 -13.33 21.66
C ILE A 200 -8.99 -12.53 20.84
N TYR A 201 -9.35 -13.09 19.68
CA TYR A 201 -10.36 -12.52 18.78
C TYR A 201 -11.75 -13.02 19.14
N LYS A 202 -12.70 -12.09 19.27
CA LYS A 202 -14.12 -12.38 19.46
C LYS A 202 -14.89 -11.94 18.22
N ARG A 203 -15.93 -12.69 17.86
CA ARG A 203 -16.82 -12.29 16.76
C ARG A 203 -17.60 -11.03 17.15
N ALA A 204 -17.48 -9.98 16.35
CA ALA A 204 -18.27 -8.76 16.51
C ALA A 204 -19.72 -9.05 16.11
N LYS A 205 -20.67 -8.47 16.85
CA LYS A 205 -22.08 -8.54 16.43
C LYS A 205 -22.31 -7.61 15.25
N GLN A 206 -23.27 -7.96 14.41
CA GLN A 206 -23.61 -7.18 13.24
C GLN A 206 -24.12 -5.79 13.67
N GLY A 207 -23.48 -4.72 13.21
CA GLY A 207 -23.77 -3.34 13.61
C GLY A 207 -23.02 -2.83 14.87
N GLU A 208 -22.25 -3.70 15.53
CA GLU A 208 -21.50 -3.41 16.78
C GLU A 208 -19.98 -3.62 16.57
N VAL A 209 -19.48 -3.45 15.34
CA VAL A 209 -18.07 -3.75 14.98
C VAL A 209 -17.09 -2.90 15.80
N GLY A 210 -17.45 -1.66 16.16
CA GLY A 210 -16.61 -0.76 16.97
C GLY A 210 -16.90 -0.77 18.48
N THR A 211 -17.93 -1.45 18.96
CA THR A 211 -18.37 -1.37 20.36
C THR A 211 -17.81 -2.52 21.19
N ALA A 212 -16.51 -2.47 21.50
CA ALA A 212 -15.89 -3.38 22.47
C ALA A 212 -15.83 -2.73 23.85
N SER A 213 -16.21 -3.48 24.89
CA SER A 213 -16.10 -3.04 26.29
C SER A 213 -14.79 -3.52 26.91
N GLU A 214 -14.44 -3.02 28.10
CA GLU A 214 -13.29 -3.51 28.87
C GLU A 214 -13.35 -5.02 29.14
N SER A 215 -14.54 -5.63 29.20
CA SER A 215 -14.72 -7.09 29.31
C SER A 215 -14.26 -7.87 28.07
N ASP A 216 -13.99 -7.18 26.96
CA ASP A 216 -13.58 -7.76 25.68
C ASP A 216 -12.08 -7.68 25.43
N VAL A 217 -11.30 -7.24 26.42
CA VAL A 217 -9.83 -7.25 26.36
C VAL A 217 -9.33 -8.68 26.09
N GLY A 218 -8.81 -8.87 24.88
CA GLY A 218 -8.23 -10.12 24.41
C GLY A 218 -6.73 -10.21 24.65
N LEU A 219 -6.08 -9.10 24.99
CA LEU A 219 -4.69 -9.05 25.45
C LEU A 219 -4.49 -7.83 26.34
N ASP A 220 -4.01 -8.06 27.56
CA ASP A 220 -3.64 -6.98 28.48
C ASP A 220 -2.12 -6.88 28.57
N ILE A 221 -1.55 -5.85 27.95
CA ILE A 221 -0.12 -5.57 27.99
C ILE A 221 0.23 -4.48 29.01
N THR A 222 -0.59 -4.23 30.03
CA THR A 222 -0.24 -3.27 31.11
C THR A 222 0.77 -3.85 32.11
N LYS A 223 0.84 -5.17 32.23
CA LYS A 223 1.73 -5.87 33.17
C LYS A 223 3.18 -5.76 32.72
N ARG A 224 4.05 -5.33 33.62
CA ARG A 224 5.48 -5.11 33.35
C ARG A 224 6.17 -6.32 32.70
N GLU A 225 5.94 -7.52 33.22
CA GLU A 225 6.52 -8.76 32.67
C GLU A 225 6.15 -9.03 31.19
N ILE A 226 4.94 -8.62 30.81
CA ILE A 226 4.46 -8.72 29.43
C ILE A 226 5.10 -7.64 28.58
N VAL A 227 5.09 -6.38 29.05
CA VAL A 227 5.71 -5.24 28.37
C VAL A 227 7.19 -5.48 28.09
N ASP A 228 7.95 -5.93 29.10
CA ASP A 228 9.39 -6.15 28.98
C ASP A 228 9.68 -7.20 27.91
N GLY A 229 8.86 -8.26 27.84
CA GLY A 229 9.00 -9.28 26.81
C GLY A 229 8.51 -8.89 25.40
N LEU A 230 7.83 -7.76 25.26
CA LEU A 230 7.37 -7.21 23.96
C LEU A 230 8.19 -5.98 23.53
N THR A 231 8.89 -5.34 24.47
CA THR A 231 9.67 -4.13 24.22
C THR A 231 10.86 -4.44 23.32
N ARG A 232 10.97 -3.71 22.22
CA ARG A 232 12.13 -3.75 21.32
C ARG A 232 13.11 -2.62 21.58
N HIS A 233 12.60 -1.46 21.97
CA HIS A 233 13.45 -0.31 22.27
C HIS A 233 12.71 0.65 23.22
N THR A 234 13.46 1.30 24.10
CA THR A 234 12.98 2.39 24.96
C THR A 234 13.80 3.66 24.69
N PHE A 235 13.11 4.73 24.30
CA PHE A 235 13.66 6.06 24.15
C PHE A 235 13.60 6.81 25.50
N PRO A 236 14.73 7.28 26.05
CA PRO A 236 14.75 8.02 27.31
C PRO A 236 14.16 9.43 27.16
N SER A 237 13.37 9.93 28.13
CA SER A 237 12.75 11.27 28.02
C SER A 237 13.71 12.45 27.99
N ARG A 238 14.94 12.27 28.48
CA ARG A 238 15.96 13.33 28.47
C ARG A 238 16.55 13.57 27.08
N ALA A 239 16.27 12.69 26.11
CA ALA A 239 16.65 12.94 24.73
C ALA A 239 15.74 14.02 24.15
N SER A 240 16.31 14.95 23.39
CA SER A 240 15.58 15.90 22.53
C SER A 240 14.83 15.21 21.37
N TRP A 241 14.56 13.91 21.50
CA TRP A 241 14.14 13.02 20.45
C TRP A 241 13.03 12.12 21.01
N ALA A 242 11.84 12.24 20.43
CA ALA A 242 10.68 11.43 20.78
C ALA A 242 10.05 10.88 19.49
N PRO A 243 9.66 9.60 19.44
CA PRO A 243 9.09 9.00 18.25
C PRO A 243 7.72 9.61 17.94
N ALA A 244 7.43 9.76 16.65
CA ALA A 244 6.16 10.29 16.15
C ALA A 244 5.52 9.36 15.13
N LYS A 245 6.32 8.82 14.21
CA LYS A 245 5.83 7.98 13.11
C LYS A 245 6.78 6.84 12.82
N LEU A 246 6.22 5.71 12.42
CA LEU A 246 6.92 4.50 12.04
C LEU A 246 6.76 4.25 10.54
N GLU A 247 7.85 3.81 9.90
CA GLU A 247 7.82 3.18 8.58
C GLU A 247 8.61 1.88 8.65
N ILE A 248 8.03 0.78 8.17
CA ILE A 248 8.58 -0.57 8.38
C ILE A 248 8.81 -1.27 7.04
N ASN A 249 9.96 -1.92 6.93
CA ASN A 249 10.19 -2.95 5.93
C ASN A 249 10.09 -4.31 6.62
N GLY A 250 9.04 -5.05 6.28
CA GLY A 250 8.71 -6.37 6.82
C GLY A 250 9.33 -7.56 6.12
N ARG A 251 10.21 -7.35 5.16
CA ARG A 251 10.68 -8.43 4.29
C ARG A 251 11.46 -9.47 5.11
N LYS A 252 11.14 -10.75 4.91
CA LYS A 252 11.90 -11.87 5.50
C LYS A 252 13.39 -11.69 5.19
N GLY A 253 14.22 -11.75 6.25
CA GLY A 253 15.67 -11.54 6.17
C GLY A 253 16.13 -10.07 6.13
N ARG A 254 15.21 -9.09 6.19
CA ARG A 254 15.53 -7.67 6.32
C ARG A 254 14.36 -6.92 6.97
N ARG A 255 14.14 -7.17 8.26
CA ARG A 255 13.13 -6.45 9.04
C ARG A 255 13.74 -5.20 9.65
N VAL A 256 13.38 -4.04 9.14
CA VAL A 256 13.91 -2.75 9.62
C VAL A 256 12.79 -1.75 9.86
N ILE A 257 12.96 -0.90 10.87
CA ILE A 257 12.02 0.15 11.25
C ILE A 257 12.72 1.49 11.17
N CYS A 258 12.16 2.41 10.42
CA CYS A 258 12.50 3.83 10.48
C CYS A 258 11.52 4.53 11.43
N VAL A 259 12.06 5.25 12.40
CA VAL A 259 11.28 6.02 13.37
C VAL A 259 11.59 7.49 13.16
N LEU A 260 10.57 8.26 12.77
CA LEU A 260 10.63 9.70 12.65
C LEU A 260 10.34 10.35 14.00
N ALA A 261 11.10 11.37 14.36
CA ALA A 261 10.91 12.12 15.59
C ALA A 261 9.77 13.14 15.49
N LYS A 262 9.28 13.62 16.64
CA LYS A 262 8.21 14.64 16.74
C LYS A 262 8.56 15.99 16.10
N ASP A 263 9.84 16.28 15.89
CA ASP A 263 10.27 17.47 15.14
C ASP A 263 10.13 17.32 13.61
N ASN A 264 9.81 16.11 13.12
CA ASN A 264 9.74 15.75 11.69
C ASN A 264 11.03 16.00 10.89
N LEU A 265 12.16 16.16 11.57
CA LEU A 265 13.48 16.43 10.96
C LEU A 265 14.45 15.28 11.18
N HIS A 266 14.38 14.64 12.35
CA HIS A 266 15.29 13.55 12.69
C HIS A 266 14.62 12.19 12.57
N TYR A 267 15.34 11.20 12.04
CA TYR A 267 14.91 9.81 12.03
C TYR A 267 16.00 8.88 12.55
N ARG A 268 15.60 7.72 13.05
CA ARG A 268 16.49 6.62 13.44
C ARG A 268 16.03 5.33 12.80
N VAL A 269 16.97 4.49 12.38
CA VAL A 269 16.67 3.19 11.76
C VAL A 269 17.12 2.09 12.72
N PHE A 270 16.25 1.12 12.96
CA PHE A 270 16.49 -0.03 13.82
C PHE A 270 16.34 -1.30 13.01
N ASP A 271 17.18 -2.28 13.31
CA ASP A 271 16.94 -3.67 12.92
C ASP A 271 15.95 -4.28 13.92
N VAL A 272 14.90 -4.92 13.43
CA VAL A 272 13.90 -5.58 14.28
C VAL A 272 14.44 -6.86 14.89
N ASP A 273 15.41 -7.47 14.20
CA ASP A 273 15.97 -8.79 14.50
C ASP A 273 17.25 -8.70 15.32
N SER A 274 17.83 -7.51 15.47
CA SER A 274 18.96 -7.33 16.36
C SER A 274 18.53 -7.64 17.78
N HIS A 275 19.06 -8.74 18.32
CA HIS A 275 19.09 -8.92 19.77
C HIS A 275 19.97 -7.80 20.33
N VAL A 276 19.46 -7.03 21.29
CA VAL A 276 20.27 -6.13 22.10
C VAL A 276 21.20 -7.01 22.94
N GLY A 277 22.29 -7.47 22.33
CA GLY A 277 23.45 -7.94 23.06
C GLY A 277 24.06 -6.71 23.72
N ASN A 278 24.27 -6.78 25.04
CA ASN A 278 24.96 -5.76 25.83
C ASN A 278 26.02 -5.04 24.99
N GLU A 279 25.81 -3.76 24.71
CA GLU A 279 26.90 -2.86 24.36
C GLU A 279 27.80 -2.82 25.60
N ALA A 280 28.80 -3.70 25.63
CA ALA A 280 29.96 -3.52 26.47
C ALA A 280 30.59 -2.21 25.97
N THR A 281 30.52 -1.19 26.81
CA THR A 281 31.35 0.01 26.69
C THR A 281 32.80 -0.43 26.67
N GLU A 282 33.40 -0.50 25.48
CA GLU A 282 34.84 -0.47 25.35
C GLU A 282 35.29 0.94 25.71
N ASP A 283 35.66 1.11 26.98
CA ASP A 283 36.48 2.23 27.43
C ASP A 283 37.77 2.19 26.60
N ILE A 284 37.93 3.18 25.71
CA ILE A 284 39.18 3.43 25.01
C ILE A 284 40.11 4.07 26.04
N ASP A 285 41.03 3.28 26.58
CA ASP A 285 42.18 3.79 27.33
C ASP A 285 43.04 4.67 26.40
N GLU A 286 43.08 5.97 26.67
CA GLU A 286 44.09 6.87 26.12
C GLU A 286 45.46 6.55 26.75
N VAL A 287 46.45 6.28 25.89
CA VAL A 287 47.89 6.21 26.23
C VAL A 287 48.54 7.54 25.86
#